data_AF-A0A7H0GX49-F1
#
_entry.id   AF-A0A7H0GX49-F1
#
_cell.length_a   1.000
_cell.length_b   1.000
_cell.length_c   1.000
_cell.angle_alpha   90.00
_cell.angle_beta   90.00
_cell.angle_gamma   90.00
#
_symmetry.space_group_name_H-M   'P 1'
#
loop_
_entity.id
_entity.type
_entity.pdbx_description
1 polymer ?
#
loop_
_entity_poly.entity_id
_entity_poly.type
_entity_poly.pdbx_seq_one_letter_code
_entity_poly.pdbx_strand_id
1 'polypeptide(L)'
;MSLTRLFYIGALVSVVYASSLQTSLAQPALPGSGAGIQVEKPPTVDSAAFIAAEDTLQAIQNLFQTRRRGGRLFAIQGGAGLLGAVGYLAMPVSDSSPSVFSYTANDKIQIVSILAAAGLPLLGVGISKISRFSKEKERALIQQYRAGQPLPAHISQRLKPKYFRAWPKM
;
A
#
# COMPACT_ATOMS: atom_id res chain seq x y z
N MET A 1 -14.09 32.53 24.14
CA MET A 1 -13.22 31.44 23.66
C MET A 1 -13.60 31.15 22.21
N SER A 2 -12.72 31.50 21.26
CA SER A 2 -13.04 31.65 19.83
C SER A 2 -12.86 30.35 19.04
N LEU A 3 -13.82 30.09 18.14
CA LEU A 3 -14.12 28.86 17.40
C LEU A 3 -13.39 28.78 16.04
N THR A 4 -12.12 29.18 15.97
CA THR A 4 -11.41 29.44 14.68
C THR A 4 -10.25 28.49 14.36
N ARG A 5 -10.16 27.32 14.99
CA ARG A 5 -9.04 26.37 14.77
C ARG A 5 -9.46 24.97 14.33
N LEU A 6 -10.39 24.86 13.39
CA LEU A 6 -10.81 23.55 12.87
C LEU A 6 -11.01 23.49 11.35
N PHE A 7 -10.21 24.21 10.56
CA PHE A 7 -10.12 24.00 9.11
C PHE A 7 -8.72 24.36 8.61
N TYR A 8 -7.75 23.45 8.80
CA TYR A 8 -6.41 23.61 8.20
C TYR A 8 -5.75 22.26 7.91
N ILE A 9 -6.42 21.36 7.18
CA ILE A 9 -5.77 20.20 6.54
C ILE A 9 -6.42 20.01 5.17
N GLY A 10 -6.00 20.82 4.21
CA GLY A 10 -6.55 20.76 2.85
C GLY A 10 -5.77 21.62 1.88
N ALA A 11 -4.43 21.62 1.98
CA ALA A 11 -3.57 22.29 1.01
C ALA A 11 -2.34 21.43 0.70
N LEU A 12 -2.08 21.33 -0.61
CA LEU A 12 -0.80 21.05 -1.25
C LEU A 12 -0.25 19.63 -1.13
N VAL A 13 -0.21 18.92 -2.28
CA VAL A 13 1.06 18.63 -2.99
C VAL A 13 0.73 18.37 -4.47
N SER A 14 1.00 19.38 -5.30
CA SER A 14 1.33 19.23 -6.72
C SER A 14 2.86 19.29 -6.82
N VAL A 15 3.53 18.20 -7.20
CA VAL A 15 4.92 18.17 -7.65
C VAL A 15 5.01 16.97 -8.61
N VAL A 16 4.83 17.17 -9.91
CA VAL A 16 5.92 17.41 -10.87
C VAL A 16 7.11 16.47 -10.64
N TYR A 17 7.12 15.34 -11.33
CA TYR A 17 8.36 14.77 -11.83
C TYR A 17 8.12 14.31 -13.27
N ALA A 18 8.22 15.30 -14.15
CA ALA A 18 8.66 15.07 -15.51
C ALA A 18 10.17 14.81 -15.49
N SER A 19 10.63 14.16 -16.56
CA SER A 19 11.99 14.24 -17.08
C SER A 19 13.01 13.27 -16.49
N SER A 20 13.42 12.37 -17.39
CA SER A 20 14.80 12.06 -17.76
C SER A 20 15.19 10.60 -17.57
N LEU A 21 15.88 9.92 -18.48
CA LEU A 21 16.34 10.19 -19.84
C LEU A 21 17.00 8.88 -20.31
N GLN A 22 17.32 8.82 -21.61
CA GLN A 22 18.35 7.99 -22.22
C GLN A 22 18.10 6.49 -22.37
N THR A 23 17.49 6.17 -23.52
CA THR A 23 17.94 5.07 -24.38
C THR A 23 19.45 5.16 -24.60
N SER A 24 20.21 4.15 -24.17
CA SER A 24 21.58 3.94 -24.61
C SER A 24 21.69 2.51 -25.13
N LEU A 25 21.70 2.38 -26.45
CA LEU A 25 22.07 1.16 -27.16
C LEU A 25 23.59 1.23 -27.40
N ALA A 26 24.35 0.38 -26.74
CA ALA A 26 25.74 0.10 -27.11
C ALA A 26 26.01 -1.40 -26.95
N GLN A 27 26.16 -2.05 -28.11
CA GLN A 27 26.56 -3.44 -28.31
C GLN A 27 28.07 -3.62 -28.05
N PRO A 28 28.58 -4.86 -27.95
CA PRO A 28 29.75 -5.24 -27.19
C PRO A 28 31.06 -5.09 -27.96
N ALA A 29 32.14 -4.88 -27.22
CA ALA A 29 33.50 -5.13 -27.70
C ALA A 29 34.16 -6.20 -26.81
N LEU A 30 34.47 -7.34 -27.43
CA LEU A 30 35.54 -8.27 -27.04
C LEU A 30 36.66 -8.11 -28.11
N PRO A 31 37.92 -8.59 -27.92
CA PRO A 31 38.50 -9.33 -26.80
C PRO A 31 39.88 -8.79 -26.34
N GLY A 32 40.14 -8.80 -25.04
CA GLY A 32 41.47 -8.60 -24.46
C GLY A 32 42.04 -9.94 -23.98
N SER A 33 42.72 -10.64 -24.89
CA SER A 33 43.56 -11.80 -24.58
C SER A 33 44.75 -11.35 -23.74
N GLY A 34 44.85 -11.84 -22.50
CA GLY A 34 45.89 -11.43 -21.55
C GLY A 34 46.05 -12.47 -20.46
N ALA A 35 46.95 -13.40 -20.73
CA ALA A 35 47.47 -14.46 -19.87
C ALA A 35 47.44 -14.19 -18.35
N GLY A 36 46.85 -15.15 -17.65
CA GLY A 36 46.93 -15.29 -16.20
C GLY A 36 45.89 -16.27 -15.71
N ILE A 37 46.08 -17.58 -15.97
CA ILE A 37 45.26 -18.61 -15.31
C ILE A 37 45.72 -18.69 -13.85
N GLN A 38 45.25 -17.73 -13.06
CA GLN A 38 45.04 -17.94 -11.65
C GLN A 38 43.98 -19.05 -11.56
N VAL A 39 44.30 -20.16 -10.92
CA VAL A 39 43.31 -21.14 -10.51
C VAL A 39 42.50 -20.48 -9.38
N GLU A 40 41.59 -19.59 -9.77
CA GLU A 40 40.65 -18.95 -8.87
C GLU A 40 39.70 -20.05 -8.40
N LYS A 41 39.76 -20.30 -7.08
CA LYS A 41 38.83 -21.13 -6.32
C LYS A 41 37.42 -20.94 -6.91
N PRO A 42 36.71 -22.02 -7.28
CA PRO A 42 35.41 -21.91 -7.93
C PRO A 42 34.56 -20.91 -7.15
N PRO A 43 33.92 -19.93 -7.83
CA PRO A 43 33.08 -18.96 -7.15
C PRO A 43 32.04 -19.77 -6.39
N THR A 44 32.21 -19.84 -5.07
CA THR A 44 31.14 -20.26 -4.19
C THR A 44 30.13 -19.16 -4.34
N VAL A 45 29.20 -19.33 -5.29
CA VAL A 45 27.98 -18.54 -5.35
C VAL A 45 27.48 -18.54 -3.92
N ASP A 46 27.51 -17.37 -3.30
CA ASP A 46 27.35 -17.24 -1.88
C ASP A 46 25.88 -17.54 -1.57
N SER A 47 25.56 -18.83 -1.45
CA SER A 47 24.19 -19.34 -1.37
C SER A 47 23.43 -18.68 -0.22
N ALA A 48 24.16 -18.29 0.83
CA ALA A 48 23.63 -17.50 1.93
C ALA A 48 23.14 -16.11 1.50
N ALA A 49 23.85 -15.42 0.62
CA ALA A 49 23.46 -14.12 0.09
C ALA A 49 22.23 -14.23 -0.83
N PHE A 50 22.18 -15.26 -1.67
CA PHE A 50 21.01 -15.54 -2.51
C PHE A 50 19.76 -15.88 -1.67
N ILE A 51 19.90 -16.75 -0.67
CA ILE A 51 18.81 -17.10 0.25
C ILE A 51 18.31 -15.87 1.02
N ALA A 52 19.20 -15.02 1.53
CA ALA A 52 18.81 -13.81 2.24
C ALA A 52 18.14 -12.77 1.33
N ALA A 53 18.53 -12.69 0.05
CA ALA A 53 17.86 -11.84 -0.93
C ALA A 53 16.42 -12.30 -1.17
N GLU A 54 16.21 -13.62 -1.30
CA GLU A 54 14.87 -14.20 -1.45
C GLU A 54 14.01 -14.04 -0.19
N ASP A 55 14.59 -14.25 1.00
CA ASP A 55 13.93 -14.00 2.28
C ASP A 55 13.46 -12.54 2.40
N THR A 56 14.26 -11.60 1.92
CA THR A 56 13.91 -10.18 1.89
C THR A 56 12.76 -9.91 0.93
N LEU A 57 12.78 -10.50 -0.27
CA LEU A 57 11.69 -10.38 -1.25
C LEU A 57 10.38 -10.92 -0.67
N GLN A 58 10.41 -12.10 -0.05
CA GLN A 58 9.23 -12.67 0.59
C GLN A 58 8.73 -11.80 1.75
N ALA A 59 9.63 -11.21 2.53
CA ALA A 59 9.27 -10.31 3.61
C ALA A 59 8.60 -9.02 3.11
N ILE A 60 9.08 -8.44 2.00
CA ILE A 60 8.44 -7.29 1.34
C ILE A 60 7.03 -7.64 0.90
N GLN A 61 6.86 -8.76 0.20
CA GLN A 61 5.54 -9.21 -0.27
C GLN A 61 4.58 -9.41 0.90
N ASN A 62 5.03 -10.09 1.97
CA ASN A 62 4.24 -10.31 3.17
C ASN A 62 3.84 -9.00 3.86
N LEU A 63 4.75 -8.02 3.93
CA LEU A 63 4.46 -6.69 4.47
C LEU A 63 3.34 -5.99 3.68
N PHE A 64 3.44 -5.96 2.35
CA PHE A 64 2.45 -5.34 1.47
C PHE A 64 1.10 -6.07 1.53
N GLN A 65 1.11 -7.41 1.52
CA GLN A 65 -0.11 -8.21 1.66
C GLN A 65 -0.82 -7.96 2.99
N THR A 66 -0.07 -7.95 4.11
CA THR A 66 -0.63 -7.71 5.45
C THR A 66 -1.27 -6.33 5.55
N ARG A 67 -0.60 -5.30 5.03
CA ARG A 67 -1.12 -3.93 5.04
C ARG A 67 -2.35 -3.77 4.13
N ARG A 68 -2.37 -4.42 2.97
CA ARG A 68 -3.55 -4.45 2.10
C ARG A 68 -4.74 -5.17 2.73
N ARG A 69 -4.53 -6.30 3.41
CA ARG A 69 -5.61 -7.01 4.13
C ARG A 69 -6.26 -6.10 5.18
N GLY A 70 -5.44 -5.41 5.97
CA GLY A 70 -5.94 -4.41 6.93
C GLY A 70 -6.76 -3.31 6.25
N GLY A 71 -6.24 -2.72 5.16
CA GLY A 71 -6.96 -1.70 4.39
C GLY A 71 -8.28 -2.20 3.79
N ARG A 72 -8.32 -3.44 3.30
CA ARG A 72 -9.55 -4.08 2.78
C ARG A 72 -10.60 -4.25 3.86
N LEU A 73 -10.23 -4.65 5.08
CA LEU A 73 -11.19 -4.78 6.17
C LEU A 73 -11.84 -3.44 6.49
N PHE A 74 -11.06 -2.36 6.59
CA PHE A 74 -11.61 -1.01 6.79
C PHE A 74 -12.50 -0.57 5.63
N ALA A 75 -12.09 -0.85 4.39
CA ALA A 75 -12.88 -0.50 3.20
C ALA A 75 -14.19 -1.29 3.10
N ILE A 76 -14.17 -2.58 3.42
CA ILE A 76 -15.37 -3.43 3.44
C ILE A 76 -16.32 -2.95 4.53
N GLN A 77 -15.82 -2.71 5.76
CA GLN A 77 -16.66 -2.24 6.87
C GLN A 77 -17.29 -0.88 6.55
N GLY A 78 -16.49 0.07 6.06
CA GLY A 78 -16.98 1.40 5.71
C GLY A 78 -17.92 1.39 4.51
N GLY A 79 -17.61 0.59 3.49
CA GLY A 79 -18.45 0.39 2.32
C GLY A 79 -19.79 -0.26 2.66
N ALA A 80 -19.81 -1.25 3.55
CA ALA A 80 -21.05 -1.87 4.02
C ALA A 80 -21.95 -0.87 4.76
N GLY A 81 -21.37 0.00 5.60
CA GLY A 81 -22.12 1.09 6.25
C GLY A 81 -22.76 2.04 5.25
N LEU A 82 -22.02 2.45 4.21
CA LEU A 82 -22.54 3.33 3.16
C LEU A 82 -23.60 2.65 2.28
N LEU A 83 -23.38 1.40 1.88
CA LEU A 83 -24.37 0.63 1.13
C LEU A 83 -25.64 0.40 1.95
N GLY A 84 -25.50 0.15 3.26
CA GLY A 84 -26.61 0.07 4.20
C GLY A 84 -27.38 1.38 4.27
N ALA A 85 -26.69 2.53 4.35
CA ALA A 85 -27.31 3.85 4.35
C ALA A 85 -28.11 4.10 3.06
N VAL A 86 -27.53 3.80 1.89
CA VAL A 86 -28.22 3.93 0.59
C VAL A 86 -29.43 2.99 0.53
N GLY A 87 -29.29 1.75 0.98
CA GLY A 87 -30.37 0.77 1.02
C GLY A 87 -31.53 1.22 1.91
N TYR A 88 -31.23 1.74 3.11
CA TYR A 88 -32.24 2.29 4.03
C TYR A 88 -32.98 3.50 3.45
N LEU A 89 -32.25 4.37 2.75
CA LEU A 89 -32.83 5.56 2.12
C LEU A 89 -33.76 5.19 0.95
N ALA A 90 -33.51 4.07 0.28
CA ALA A 90 -34.32 3.55 -0.82
C ALA A 90 -35.59 2.80 -0.37
N MET A 91 -35.73 2.46 0.93
CA MET A 91 -36.95 1.80 1.43
C MET A 91 -38.14 2.75 1.37
N PRO A 92 -39.38 2.27 1.13
CA PRO A 92 -40.58 3.11 1.19
C PRO A 92 -40.87 3.56 2.63
N VAL A 93 -41.43 4.76 2.80
CA VAL A 93 -41.94 5.25 4.09
C VAL A 93 -43.38 4.77 4.22
N SER A 94 -43.75 4.19 5.37
CA SER A 94 -45.11 3.72 5.63
C SER A 94 -45.75 4.61 6.69
N ASP A 95 -46.55 5.58 6.29
CA ASP A 95 -47.22 6.50 7.23
C ASP A 95 -48.57 5.97 7.75
N SER A 96 -49.06 4.83 7.21
CA SER A 96 -50.48 4.47 7.28
C SER A 96 -50.82 3.16 7.99
N SER A 97 -49.92 2.51 8.71
CA SER A 97 -50.29 1.34 9.54
C SER A 97 -49.31 1.10 10.70
N PRO A 98 -49.80 0.75 11.90
CA PRO A 98 -48.98 0.32 13.03
C PRO A 98 -48.49 -1.11 12.73
N SER A 99 -47.49 -1.20 11.85
CA SER A 99 -46.67 -2.40 11.72
C SER A 99 -45.49 -2.28 12.68
N VAL A 100 -45.00 -3.41 13.17
CA VAL A 100 -43.84 -3.50 14.08
C VAL A 100 -42.56 -2.90 13.46
N PHE A 101 -42.57 -2.59 12.16
CA PHE A 101 -41.48 -2.00 11.39
C PHE A 101 -41.90 -0.71 10.65
N SER A 102 -42.74 0.12 11.26
CA SER A 102 -43.03 1.44 10.70
C SER A 102 -41.89 2.42 11.02
N TYR A 103 -41.33 3.05 10.00
CA TYR A 103 -40.25 4.03 10.12
C TYR A 103 -40.73 5.37 9.58
N THR A 104 -40.61 6.44 10.38
CA THR A 104 -40.89 7.79 9.91
C THR A 104 -39.74 8.33 9.04
N ALA A 105 -40.00 9.41 8.29
CA ALA A 105 -38.95 10.10 7.52
C ALA A 105 -37.78 10.57 8.42
N ASN A 106 -38.07 11.00 9.64
CA ASN A 106 -37.05 11.44 10.60
C ASN A 106 -36.17 10.27 11.07
N ASP A 107 -36.75 9.09 11.30
CA ASP A 107 -35.99 7.90 11.71
C ASP A 107 -35.02 7.46 10.62
N LYS A 108 -35.44 7.53 9.35
CA LYS A 108 -34.56 7.22 8.21
C LYS A 108 -33.37 8.17 8.13
N ILE A 109 -33.60 9.47 8.28
CA ILE A 109 -32.51 10.46 8.25
C ILE A 109 -31.52 10.18 9.38
N GLN A 110 -32.00 9.86 10.59
CA GLN A 110 -31.12 9.51 11.70
C GLN A 110 -30.31 8.23 11.42
N ILE A 111 -30.95 7.14 11.01
CA ILE A 111 -30.26 5.87 10.70
C ILE A 111 -29.23 6.05 9.58
N VAL A 112 -29.61 6.71 8.49
CA VAL A 112 -28.72 7.01 7.37
C VAL A 112 -27.55 7.88 7.81
N SER A 113 -27.79 8.90 8.63
CA SER A 113 -26.73 9.76 9.14
C SER A 113 -25.73 9.01 10.02
N ILE A 114 -26.19 8.11 10.89
CA ILE A 114 -25.33 7.27 11.74
C ILE A 114 -24.50 6.31 10.87
N LEU A 115 -25.13 5.63 9.92
CA LEU A 115 -24.46 4.69 9.02
C LEU A 115 -23.44 5.39 8.12
N ALA A 116 -23.78 6.55 7.56
CA ALA A 116 -22.88 7.34 6.74
C ALA A 116 -21.72 7.94 7.56
N ALA A 117 -22.01 8.48 8.75
CA ALA A 117 -20.98 9.05 9.64
C ALA A 117 -19.98 7.99 10.13
N ALA A 118 -20.43 6.76 10.38
CA ALA A 118 -19.54 5.64 10.70
C ALA A 118 -18.82 5.08 9.47
N GLY A 119 -19.51 5.00 8.32
CA GLY A 119 -19.00 4.37 7.11
C GLY A 119 -17.94 5.17 6.35
N LEU A 120 -18.15 6.48 6.18
CA LEU A 120 -17.26 7.36 5.41
C LEU A 120 -15.81 7.39 5.91
N PRO A 121 -15.55 7.61 7.22
CA PRO A 121 -14.17 7.64 7.73
C PRO A 121 -13.46 6.30 7.56
N LEU A 122 -14.16 5.19 7.83
CA LEU A 122 -13.60 3.84 7.72
C LEU A 122 -13.25 3.51 6.26
N LEU A 123 -14.15 3.84 5.33
CA LEU A 123 -13.91 3.64 3.90
C LEU A 123 -12.73 4.48 3.42
N GLY A 124 -12.67 5.76 3.80
CA GLY A 124 -11.57 6.66 3.45
C GLY A 124 -10.21 6.15 3.93
N VAL A 125 -10.12 5.69 5.19
CA VAL A 125 -8.90 5.09 5.74
C VAL A 125 -8.55 3.79 5.01
N GLY A 126 -9.55 2.96 4.69
CA GLY A 126 -9.36 1.72 3.95
C GLY A 126 -8.77 1.93 2.56
N ILE A 127 -9.39 2.81 1.77
CA ILE A 127 -8.93 3.17 0.41
C ILE A 127 -7.54 3.79 0.45
N SER A 128 -7.30 4.72 1.36
CA SER A 128 -5.98 5.36 1.53
C SER A 128 -4.87 4.33 1.81
N LYS A 129 -5.13 3.37 2.71
CA LYS A 129 -4.19 2.27 2.98
C LYS A 129 -3.98 1.37 1.76
N ILE A 130 -5.03 1.00 1.03
CA ILE A 130 -4.92 0.15 -0.16
C ILE A 130 -4.10 0.84 -1.25
N SER A 131 -4.32 2.13 -1.48
CA SER A 131 -3.58 2.93 -2.46
C SER A 131 -2.09 3.05 -2.11
N ARG A 132 -1.77 3.27 -0.82
CA ARG A 132 -0.37 3.36 -0.38
C ARG A 132 0.40 2.04 -0.52
N PHE A 133 -0.26 0.91 -0.31
CA PHE A 133 0.32 -0.43 -0.41
C PHE A 133 -0.16 -1.17 -1.66
N SER A 134 -0.23 -0.49 -2.81
CA SER A 134 -0.70 -1.10 -4.05
C SER A 134 0.26 -2.18 -4.58
N LYS A 135 -0.26 -3.09 -5.42
CA LYS A 135 0.56 -4.11 -6.11
C LYS A 135 1.61 -3.48 -7.02
N GLU A 136 1.31 -2.31 -7.58
CA GLU A 136 2.22 -1.58 -8.45
C GLU A 136 3.45 -1.10 -7.68
N LYS A 137 3.26 -0.47 -6.52
CA LYS A 137 4.35 -0.04 -5.65
C LYS A 137 5.19 -1.20 -5.12
N GLU A 138 4.55 -2.33 -4.82
CA GLU A 138 5.24 -3.57 -4.45
C GLU A 138 6.15 -4.06 -5.58
N ARG A 139 5.64 -4.12 -6.81
CA ARG A 139 6.43 -4.54 -7.99
C ARG A 139 7.59 -3.58 -8.27
N ALA A 140 7.33 -2.27 -8.23
CA ALA A 140 8.36 -1.26 -8.42
C ALA A 140 9.47 -1.38 -7.37
N LEU A 141 9.09 -1.59 -6.10
CA LEU A 141 10.05 -1.78 -5.01
C LEU A 141 10.88 -3.06 -5.18
N ILE A 142 10.25 -4.17 -5.56
CA ILE A 142 10.95 -5.44 -5.84
C ILE A 142 11.92 -5.27 -7.01
N GLN A 143 11.52 -4.56 -8.05
CA GLN A 143 12.36 -4.29 -9.21
C GLN A 143 13.58 -3.42 -8.85
N GLN A 144 13.38 -2.36 -8.06
CA GLN A 144 14.46 -1.53 -7.53
C GLN A 144 15.44 -2.35 -6.67
N TYR A 145 14.91 -3.19 -5.78
CA TYR A 145 15.74 -4.06 -4.95
C TYR A 145 16.55 -5.06 -5.77
N ARG A 146 15.94 -5.70 -6.78
CA ARG A 146 16.64 -6.59 -7.71
C ARG A 146 17.70 -5.86 -8.55
N ALA A 147 17.51 -4.58 -8.81
CA ALA A 147 18.51 -3.72 -9.46
C ALA A 147 19.65 -3.28 -8.52
N GLY A 148 19.67 -3.77 -7.28
CA GLY A 148 20.70 -3.45 -6.28
C GLY A 148 20.47 -2.13 -5.55
N GLN A 149 19.31 -1.47 -5.73
CA GLN A 149 19.02 -0.27 -4.97
C GLN A 149 18.69 -0.61 -3.51
N PRO A 150 19.16 0.20 -2.55
CA PRO A 150 18.85 -0.02 -1.14
C PRO A 150 17.36 0.15 -0.87
N LEU A 151 16.84 -0.61 0.10
CA LEU A 151 15.44 -0.47 0.51
C LEU A 151 15.18 0.92 1.10
N PRO A 152 14.07 1.58 0.73
CA PRO A 152 13.67 2.83 1.36
C PRO A 152 13.55 2.69 2.87
N ALA A 153 14.02 3.70 3.62
CA ALA A 153 14.07 3.68 5.09
C ALA A 153 12.73 3.33 5.75
N HIS A 154 11.62 3.81 5.19
CA HIS A 154 10.28 3.55 5.72
C HIS A 154 9.82 2.08 5.58
N ILE A 155 10.43 1.31 4.67
CA ILE A 155 10.20 -0.14 4.51
C ILE A 155 11.19 -0.91 5.37
N SER A 156 12.48 -0.56 5.32
CA SER A 156 13.52 -1.27 6.08
C SER A 156 13.27 -1.22 7.59
N GLN A 157 12.81 -0.07 8.12
CA GLN A 157 12.41 0.08 9.53
C GLN A 157 11.24 -0.82 9.95
N ARG A 158 10.43 -1.29 8.98
CA ARG A 158 9.26 -2.14 9.25
C ARG A 158 9.53 -3.62 9.04
N LEU A 159 10.63 -3.94 8.37
CA LEU A 159 11.12 -5.30 8.19
C LEU A 159 12.00 -5.68 9.38
N LYS A 160 11.94 -6.94 9.80
CA LYS A 160 12.75 -7.40 10.92
C LYS A 160 14.23 -7.46 10.49
N PRO A 161 15.18 -7.05 11.36
CA PRO A 161 16.62 -7.09 11.07
C PRO A 161 17.12 -8.45 10.56
N LYS A 162 16.47 -9.54 10.98
CA LYS A 162 16.81 -10.92 10.58
C LYS A 162 16.73 -11.18 9.08
N TYR A 163 15.95 -10.41 8.32
CA TYR A 163 15.86 -10.56 6.87
C TYR A 163 17.03 -9.91 6.13
N PHE A 164 17.80 -9.03 6.80
CA PHE A 164 18.93 -8.31 6.20
C PHE A 164 20.29 -8.96 6.46
N ARG A 165 20.33 -10.24 6.88
CA ARG A 165 21.57 -10.90 7.35
C ARG A 165 22.69 -10.99 6.32
N ALA A 166 22.40 -10.92 5.03
CA ALA A 166 23.42 -10.91 3.98
C ALA A 166 23.74 -9.53 3.42
N TRP A 167 23.14 -8.46 3.93
CA TRP A 167 23.47 -7.13 3.44
C TRP A 167 24.72 -6.59 4.17
N PRO A 168 25.75 -6.13 3.45
CA PRO A 168 26.88 -5.45 4.07
C PRO A 168 26.36 -4.21 4.79
N LYS A 169 26.67 -4.08 6.09
CA LYS A 169 26.39 -2.84 6.82
C LYS A 169 27.25 -1.75 6.17
N MET A 170 26.61 -0.79 5.50
CA MET A 170 27.24 0.47 5.10
C MET A 170 27.25 1.44 6.28
#